data_AF-A0A6I6NA46-F1
#
_entry.id   AF-A0A6I6NA46-F1
#
_cell.length_a   1.000
_cell.length_b   1.000
_cell.length_c   1.000
_cell.angle_alpha   90.00
_cell.angle_beta   90.00
_cell.angle_gamma   90.00
#
_symmetry.space_group_name_H-M   'P 1'
#
loop_
_entity.id
_entity.type
_entity.pdbx_description
1 polymer ?
#
loop_
_entity_poly.entity_id
_entity_poly.type
_entity_poly.pdbx_seq_one_letter_code
_entity_poly.pdbx_strand_id
1 'polypeptide(L)'
;MADSFHQALMTADLTVLDKLADRWDSIHTSIKGLGKRLHDEVLTPLRDKGYWEGAAAPYAWKMIDDIQRQLEHATSVADASRRVIEDAVGDLKSAQKDLKDAVRRATDKGLYIQSDGTPAPDVTGGVCKANPTKDDKKDIEAARHEIAEILKRGVTADRNLAFSLMADIGLGPWFNDRPGFTDIDSTGRIGEDEYNALDLAMQGKNPYPASSSDDPYSLGWDWVTGDGPRHREYFSGDRMTELIRSSESMQKLRVDTLQQWRSTGQPEGDVAYSISSGGKVGALEKLITTDLPAIVTGDKAHLGEAFTGSYNLHYDVKGEDPDGSVVVEYTLHNTTSNESFLHYIGYYDWLKETNRDHGVFSSEDQKIVWTERIPAKEK
;
A
#
# COMPACT_ATOMS: atom_id res chain seq x y z
N MET A 1 12.88 5.12 -17.86
CA MET A 1 11.53 4.59 -17.59
C MET A 1 11.75 3.49 -16.56
N ALA A 2 10.99 3.50 -15.46
CA ALA A 2 11.03 2.36 -14.54
C ALA A 2 10.55 1.11 -15.29
N ASP A 3 11.19 -0.03 -15.06
CA ASP A 3 10.76 -1.30 -15.65
C ASP A 3 9.40 -1.67 -15.05
N SER A 4 8.46 -2.14 -15.88
CA SER A 4 7.15 -2.59 -15.40
C SER A 4 7.29 -3.81 -14.50
N PHE A 5 6.30 -4.08 -13.65
CA PHE A 5 6.28 -5.32 -12.87
C PHE A 5 6.35 -6.58 -13.76
N HIS A 6 5.67 -6.55 -14.92
CA HIS A 6 5.75 -7.62 -15.91
C HIS A 6 7.20 -7.90 -16.36
N GLN A 7 7.97 -6.87 -16.70
CA GLN A 7 9.37 -7.02 -17.09
C GLN A 7 10.26 -7.48 -15.93
N ALA A 8 10.04 -6.90 -14.75
CA ALA A 8 10.73 -7.30 -13.53
C ALA A 8 10.51 -8.79 -13.24
N LEU A 9 9.26 -9.25 -13.21
CA LEU A 9 8.92 -10.65 -12.96
C LEU A 9 9.50 -11.59 -14.03
N MET A 10 9.46 -11.20 -15.31
CA MET A 10 10.01 -12.02 -16.41
C MET A 10 11.53 -12.27 -16.28
N THR A 11 12.26 -11.30 -15.74
CA THR A 11 13.73 -11.29 -15.74
C THR A 11 14.37 -11.51 -14.37
N ALA A 12 13.59 -11.43 -13.29
CA ALA A 12 14.07 -11.56 -11.92
C ALA A 12 14.85 -12.87 -11.69
N ASP A 13 16.03 -12.76 -11.08
CA ASP A 13 16.78 -13.91 -10.56
C ASP A 13 16.27 -14.28 -9.17
N LEU A 14 15.28 -15.17 -9.14
CA LEU A 14 14.67 -15.66 -7.89
C LEU A 14 15.60 -16.61 -7.10
N THR A 15 16.77 -16.99 -7.62
CA THR A 15 17.75 -17.79 -6.86
C THR A 15 18.40 -17.02 -5.72
N VAL A 16 18.31 -15.68 -5.76
CA VAL A 16 18.74 -14.81 -4.66
C VAL A 16 17.88 -15.06 -3.42
N LEU A 17 16.58 -15.29 -3.59
CA LEU A 17 15.68 -15.57 -2.48
C LEU A 17 15.87 -16.98 -1.91
N ASP A 18 16.19 -18.00 -2.74
CA ASP A 18 16.60 -19.32 -2.22
C ASP A 18 17.81 -19.19 -1.29
N LYS A 19 18.83 -18.46 -1.73
CA LYS A 19 20.03 -18.21 -0.93
C LYS A 19 19.73 -17.44 0.35
N LEU A 20 18.72 -16.56 0.31
CA LEU A 20 18.27 -15.84 1.49
C LEU A 20 17.57 -16.76 2.49
N ALA A 21 16.70 -17.66 2.02
CA ALA A 21 16.09 -18.71 2.85
C ALA A 21 17.16 -19.60 3.50
N ASP A 22 18.14 -20.09 2.73
CA ASP A 22 19.27 -20.89 3.24
C ASP A 22 20.07 -20.15 4.32
N ARG A 23 20.27 -18.83 4.15
CA ARG A 23 20.96 -18.00 5.15
C ARG A 23 20.16 -17.88 6.44
N TRP A 24 18.85 -17.66 6.33
CA TRP A 24 17.98 -17.61 7.51
C TRP A 24 17.90 -18.96 8.22
N ASP A 25 17.92 -20.07 7.48
CA ASP A 25 18.01 -21.41 8.07
C ASP A 25 19.31 -21.64 8.83
N SER A 26 20.44 -21.22 8.25
CA SER A 26 21.74 -21.29 8.90
C SER A 26 21.78 -20.45 10.18
N ILE A 27 21.23 -19.23 10.15
CA ILE A 27 21.13 -18.35 11.32
C ILE A 27 20.27 -19.01 12.40
N HIS A 28 19.05 -19.43 12.05
CA HIS A 28 18.11 -20.09 12.96
C HIS A 28 18.78 -21.30 13.62
N THR A 29 19.39 -22.19 12.84
CA THR A 29 20.08 -23.39 13.34
C THR A 29 21.23 -23.03 14.30
N SER A 30 21.97 -21.96 14.01
CA SER A 30 23.12 -21.54 14.83
C SER A 30 22.70 -20.94 16.17
N ILE A 31 21.57 -20.23 16.22
CA ILE A 31 21.08 -19.58 17.46
C ILE A 31 20.09 -20.43 18.24
N LYS A 32 19.55 -21.49 17.61
CA LYS A 32 18.59 -22.40 18.22
C LYS A 32 19.12 -23.00 19.51
N GLY A 33 18.37 -22.81 20.60
CA GLY A 33 18.72 -23.32 21.92
C GLY A 33 19.77 -22.52 22.68
N LEU A 34 20.33 -21.43 22.12
CA LEU A 34 21.24 -20.55 22.86
C LEU A 34 20.58 -19.92 24.09
N GLY A 35 19.32 -19.47 23.98
CA GLY A 35 18.58 -18.95 25.13
C GLY A 35 18.46 -19.98 26.25
N LYS A 36 18.08 -21.21 25.91
CA LYS A 36 18.03 -22.33 26.88
C LYS A 36 19.40 -22.61 27.51
N ARG A 37 20.47 -22.63 26.72
CA ARG A 37 21.83 -22.83 27.25
C ARG A 37 22.27 -21.68 28.17
N LEU A 38 21.95 -20.43 27.82
CA LEU A 38 22.21 -19.28 28.68
C LEU A 38 21.46 -19.42 30.02
N HIS A 39 20.22 -19.88 29.97
CA HIS A 39 19.45 -20.19 31.18
C HIS A 39 20.13 -21.27 32.03
N ASP A 40 20.31 -22.46 31.45
CA ASP A 40 20.74 -23.67 32.15
C ASP A 40 22.20 -23.59 32.64
N GLU A 41 23.09 -23.02 31.82
CA GLU A 41 24.54 -22.99 32.08
C GLU A 41 25.00 -21.74 32.83
N VAL A 42 24.23 -20.63 32.78
CA VAL A 42 24.63 -19.35 33.40
C VAL A 42 23.63 -18.90 34.46
N LEU A 43 22.36 -18.72 34.11
CA LEU A 43 21.38 -18.15 35.04
C LEU A 43 21.06 -19.10 36.20
N THR A 44 20.85 -20.39 35.93
CA THR A 44 20.56 -21.39 36.96
C THR A 44 21.69 -21.51 37.99
N PRO A 45 22.98 -21.63 37.62
CA PRO A 45 24.06 -21.63 38.62
C PRO A 45 24.15 -20.32 39.42
N LEU A 46 24.05 -19.16 38.76
CA LEU A 46 24.23 -17.87 39.42
C LEU A 46 23.08 -17.53 40.36
N ARG A 47 21.84 -17.79 39.95
CA ARG A 47 20.62 -17.40 40.67
C ARG A 47 20.07 -18.55 41.52
N ASP A 48 19.81 -19.69 40.89
CA ASP A 48 19.00 -20.75 41.50
C ASP A 48 19.84 -21.67 42.40
N LYS A 49 21.15 -21.81 42.13
CA LYS A 49 22.11 -22.52 43.00
C LYS A 49 22.82 -21.63 44.01
N GLY A 50 22.57 -20.32 43.98
CA GLY A 50 23.15 -19.35 44.92
C GLY A 50 24.65 -19.07 44.76
N TYR A 51 25.23 -19.30 43.58
CA TYR A 51 26.67 -19.07 43.38
C TYR A 51 27.06 -17.59 43.28
N TRP A 52 26.08 -16.69 43.12
CA TRP A 52 26.31 -15.26 43.16
C TRP A 52 25.31 -14.58 44.08
N GLU A 53 25.81 -14.00 45.17
CA GLU A 53 25.00 -13.27 46.14
C GLU A 53 25.49 -11.82 46.27
N GLY A 54 24.63 -10.96 46.84
CA GLY A 54 24.94 -9.56 47.12
C GLY A 54 24.05 -8.57 46.37
N ALA A 55 24.19 -7.28 46.71
CA ALA A 55 23.28 -6.22 46.24
C ALA A 55 23.22 -6.05 44.70
N ALA A 56 24.28 -6.44 43.98
CA ALA A 56 24.34 -6.34 42.52
C ALA A 56 23.71 -7.54 41.80
N ALA A 57 23.56 -8.70 42.45
CA ALA A 57 23.16 -9.95 41.80
C ALA A 57 21.75 -9.88 41.18
N PRO A 58 20.71 -9.34 41.84
CA PRO A 58 19.37 -9.24 41.26
C PRO A 58 19.30 -8.42 39.98
N TYR A 59 20.09 -7.33 39.90
CA TYR A 59 20.13 -6.47 38.72
C TYR A 59 20.76 -7.20 37.53
N ALA A 60 21.88 -7.89 37.76
CA ALA A 60 22.55 -8.63 36.71
C ALA A 60 21.75 -9.86 36.24
N TRP A 61 21.07 -10.56 37.14
CA TRP A 61 20.16 -11.65 36.75
C TRP A 61 19.08 -11.14 35.80
N LYS A 62 18.48 -9.98 36.07
CA LYS A 62 17.47 -9.37 35.20
C LYS A 62 18.03 -9.05 33.81
N MET A 63 19.28 -8.59 33.72
CA MET A 63 19.94 -8.35 32.43
C MET A 63 20.19 -9.64 31.65
N ILE A 64 20.67 -10.69 32.32
CA ILE A 64 20.92 -11.99 31.68
C ILE A 64 19.60 -12.61 31.21
N ASP A 65 18.54 -12.50 32.00
CA ASP A 65 17.19 -12.94 31.68
C ASP A 65 16.61 -12.16 30.47
N ASP A 66 16.94 -10.88 30.32
CA ASP A 66 16.58 -10.09 29.13
C ASP A 66 17.34 -10.53 27.88
N ILE A 67 18.64 -10.82 28.00
CA ILE A 67 19.44 -11.39 26.91
C ILE A 67 18.87 -12.75 26.49
N GLN A 68 18.48 -13.59 27.46
CA GLN A 68 17.83 -14.87 27.17
C GLN A 68 16.56 -14.68 26.33
N ARG A 69 15.66 -13.78 26.76
CA ARG A 69 14.44 -13.47 26.00
C ARG A 69 14.75 -12.98 24.60
N GLN A 70 15.71 -12.08 24.43
CA GLN A 70 16.10 -11.58 23.11
C GLN A 70 16.67 -12.69 22.20
N LEU A 71 17.40 -13.67 22.76
CA LEU A 71 17.86 -14.84 21.98
C LEU A 71 16.69 -15.74 21.55
N GLU A 72 15.69 -15.92 22.41
CA GLU A 72 14.48 -16.67 22.07
C GLU A 72 13.66 -15.95 20.99
N HIS A 73 13.47 -14.64 21.11
CA HIS A 73 12.80 -13.82 20.09
C HIS A 73 13.55 -13.85 18.76
N ALA A 74 14.88 -13.67 18.77
CA ALA A 74 15.71 -13.77 17.56
C ALA A 74 15.57 -15.13 16.87
N THR A 75 15.49 -16.21 17.65
CA THR A 75 15.27 -17.57 17.12
C THR A 75 13.91 -17.67 16.42
N SER A 76 12.86 -17.13 17.04
CA SER A 76 11.51 -17.12 16.48
C SER A 76 11.42 -16.27 15.20
N VAL A 77 12.02 -15.08 15.19
CA VAL A 77 12.05 -14.20 14.00
C VAL A 77 12.78 -14.87 12.85
N ALA A 78 13.91 -15.55 13.13
CA ALA A 78 14.66 -16.26 12.11
C ALA A 78 13.89 -17.45 11.51
N ASP A 79 13.17 -18.24 12.33
CA ASP A 79 12.33 -19.33 11.82
C ASP A 79 11.14 -18.82 11.00
N ALA A 80 10.47 -17.76 11.46
CA ALA A 80 9.36 -17.13 10.76
C ALA A 80 9.79 -16.56 9.40
N SER A 81 10.86 -15.75 9.40
CA SER A 81 11.45 -15.15 8.18
C SER A 81 11.83 -16.23 7.16
N ARG A 82 12.49 -17.31 7.60
CA ARG A 82 12.85 -18.43 6.73
C ARG A 82 11.62 -19.02 6.05
N ARG A 83 10.57 -19.35 6.81
CA ARG A 83 9.37 -20.00 6.28
C ARG A 83 8.60 -19.13 5.29
N VAL A 84 8.43 -17.84 5.62
CA VAL A 84 7.77 -16.87 4.72
C VAL A 84 8.54 -16.75 3.40
N ILE A 85 9.88 -16.71 3.44
CA ILE A 85 10.69 -16.64 2.21
C ILE A 85 10.59 -17.94 1.42
N GLU A 86 10.69 -19.11 2.07
CA GLU A 86 10.55 -20.42 1.39
C GLU A 86 9.23 -20.54 0.63
N ASP A 87 8.13 -20.13 1.28
CA ASP A 87 6.79 -20.14 0.71
C ASP A 87 6.66 -19.18 -0.49
N ALA A 88 7.02 -17.90 -0.29
CA ALA A 88 6.94 -16.87 -1.31
C ALA A 88 7.78 -17.18 -2.57
N VAL A 89 8.95 -17.79 -2.39
CA VAL A 89 9.83 -18.17 -3.51
C VAL A 89 9.17 -19.21 -4.39
N GLY A 90 8.43 -20.16 -3.80
CA GLY A 90 7.65 -21.14 -4.54
C GLY A 90 6.64 -20.46 -5.47
N ASP A 91 5.89 -19.52 -4.92
CA ASP A 91 4.84 -18.80 -5.63
C ASP A 91 5.37 -17.84 -6.70
N LEU A 92 6.43 -17.08 -6.40
CA LEU A 92 7.07 -16.20 -7.37
C LEU A 92 7.69 -16.98 -8.54
N LYS A 93 8.32 -18.13 -8.28
CA LYS A 93 8.87 -18.99 -9.34
C LYS A 93 7.76 -19.60 -10.20
N SER A 94 6.66 -20.01 -9.57
CA SER A 94 5.47 -20.52 -10.24
C SER A 94 4.88 -19.45 -11.16
N ALA A 95 4.63 -18.24 -10.63
CA ALA A 95 4.12 -17.10 -11.39
C ALA A 95 5.05 -16.69 -12.54
N GLN A 96 6.36 -16.61 -12.30
CA GLN A 96 7.34 -16.29 -13.36
C GLN A 96 7.32 -17.32 -14.48
N LYS A 97 7.28 -18.62 -14.14
CA LYS A 97 7.22 -19.70 -15.13
C LYS A 97 5.93 -19.63 -15.94
N ASP A 98 4.79 -19.53 -15.26
CA ASP A 98 3.49 -19.43 -15.89
C ASP A 98 3.41 -18.21 -16.82
N LEU A 99 4.01 -17.08 -16.42
CA LEU A 99 4.06 -15.86 -17.21
C LEU A 99 4.88 -16.05 -18.49
N LYS A 100 6.08 -16.63 -18.38
CA LYS A 100 6.93 -16.96 -19.53
C LYS A 100 6.19 -17.86 -20.52
N ASP A 101 5.49 -18.86 -20.01
CA ASP A 101 4.71 -19.79 -20.82
C ASP A 101 3.48 -19.11 -21.46
N ALA A 102 2.78 -18.23 -20.75
CA ALA A 102 1.64 -17.46 -21.28
C ALA A 102 2.05 -16.48 -22.37
N VAL A 103 3.14 -15.72 -22.15
CA VAL A 103 3.71 -14.80 -23.16
C VAL A 103 4.14 -15.57 -24.41
N ARG A 104 4.75 -16.75 -24.24
CA ARG A 104 5.09 -17.64 -25.36
C ARG A 104 3.85 -18.09 -26.12
N ARG A 105 2.79 -18.58 -25.43
CA ARG A 105 1.53 -18.98 -26.07
C ARG A 105 0.89 -17.84 -26.85
N ALA A 106 0.88 -16.62 -26.30
CA ALA A 106 0.36 -15.45 -26.98
C ALA A 106 1.18 -15.09 -28.23
N THR A 107 2.52 -15.17 -28.12
CA THR A 107 3.43 -14.91 -29.24
C THR A 107 3.30 -15.96 -30.34
N ASP A 108 3.10 -17.23 -29.99
CA ASP A 108 2.88 -18.33 -30.94
C ASP A 108 1.56 -18.14 -31.74
N LYS A 109 0.59 -17.40 -31.19
CA LYS A 109 -0.63 -16.93 -31.89
C LYS A 109 -0.42 -15.65 -32.72
N GLY A 110 0.80 -15.12 -32.74
CA GLY A 110 1.16 -13.89 -33.44
C GLY A 110 0.66 -12.62 -32.76
N LEU A 111 0.35 -12.67 -31.46
CA LEU A 111 0.08 -11.47 -30.65
C LEU A 111 1.40 -10.79 -30.27
N TYR A 112 1.37 -9.47 -30.11
CA TYR A 112 2.49 -8.72 -29.54
C TYR A 112 2.18 -8.33 -28.11
N ILE A 113 3.03 -8.73 -27.16
CA ILE A 113 2.91 -8.39 -25.74
C ILE A 113 3.78 -7.16 -25.48
N GLN A 114 3.16 -6.10 -24.95
CA GLN A 114 3.83 -4.86 -24.59
C GLN A 114 4.69 -5.03 -23.32
N SER A 115 5.49 -4.01 -23.00
CA SER A 115 6.37 -4.03 -21.83
C SER A 115 5.61 -4.22 -20.52
N ASP A 116 4.39 -3.71 -20.40
CA ASP A 116 3.53 -3.86 -19.22
C ASP A 116 2.83 -5.23 -19.13
N GLY A 117 2.99 -6.10 -20.14
CA GLY A 117 2.32 -7.40 -20.21
C GLY A 117 0.97 -7.37 -20.92
N THR A 118 0.51 -6.21 -21.39
CA THR A 118 -0.75 -6.13 -22.14
C THR A 118 -0.56 -6.52 -23.61
N PRO A 119 -1.47 -7.31 -24.21
CA PRO A 119 -1.43 -7.56 -25.64
C PRO A 119 -1.82 -6.31 -26.43
N ALA A 120 -1.06 -5.97 -27.47
CA ALA A 120 -1.39 -4.88 -28.37
C ALA A 120 -2.76 -5.12 -29.03
N PRO A 121 -3.66 -4.11 -29.04
CA PRO A 121 -5.04 -4.29 -29.48
C PRO A 121 -5.18 -4.51 -30.98
N ASP A 122 -4.14 -4.16 -31.74
CA ASP A 122 -4.13 -4.11 -33.20
C ASP A 122 -3.11 -5.05 -33.83
N VAL A 123 -2.33 -5.83 -33.06
CA VAL A 123 -1.33 -6.76 -33.62
C VAL A 123 -1.76 -8.20 -33.43
N THR A 124 -2.11 -8.86 -34.54
CA THR A 124 -2.39 -10.31 -34.55
C THR A 124 -1.83 -11.00 -35.80
N GLY A 125 -1.39 -12.25 -35.66
CA GLY A 125 -0.68 -12.96 -36.74
C GLY A 125 0.64 -12.29 -37.14
N GLY A 126 1.25 -11.50 -36.26
CA GLY A 126 2.50 -10.78 -36.53
C GLY A 126 2.36 -9.53 -37.40
N VAL A 127 1.14 -9.03 -37.63
CA VAL A 127 0.88 -7.83 -38.44
C VAL A 127 -0.06 -6.85 -37.73
N CYS A 128 0.16 -5.55 -37.93
CA CYS A 128 -0.78 -4.51 -37.49
C CYS A 128 -2.05 -4.55 -38.37
N LYS A 129 -3.19 -4.78 -37.73
CA LYS A 129 -4.52 -4.80 -38.33
C LYS A 129 -5.34 -3.64 -37.78
N ALA A 130 -5.67 -2.68 -38.65
CA ALA A 130 -6.54 -1.56 -38.28
C ALA A 130 -7.93 -2.00 -37.78
N ASN A 131 -8.43 -3.15 -38.25
CA ASN A 131 -9.71 -3.73 -37.82
C ASN A 131 -9.54 -5.22 -37.49
N PRO A 132 -9.20 -5.57 -36.24
CA PRO A 132 -9.12 -6.96 -35.79
C PRO A 132 -10.48 -7.66 -35.95
N THR A 133 -10.45 -8.92 -36.38
CA THR A 133 -11.64 -9.76 -36.48
C THR A 133 -12.21 -10.09 -35.10
N LYS A 134 -13.40 -10.71 -35.04
CA LYS A 134 -13.96 -11.18 -33.75
C LYS A 134 -13.07 -12.22 -33.08
N ASP A 135 -12.47 -13.11 -33.87
CA ASP A 135 -11.56 -14.14 -33.36
C ASP A 135 -10.25 -13.52 -32.87
N ASP A 136 -9.69 -12.55 -33.60
CA ASP A 136 -8.53 -11.77 -33.15
C ASP A 136 -8.79 -11.11 -31.78
N LYS A 137 -9.95 -10.45 -31.61
CA LYS A 137 -10.33 -9.82 -30.34
C LYS A 137 -10.48 -10.84 -29.21
N LYS A 138 -11.01 -12.03 -29.51
CA LYS A 138 -11.17 -13.10 -28.53
C LYS A 138 -9.81 -13.64 -28.07
N ASP A 139 -8.86 -13.81 -28.99
CA ASP A 139 -7.50 -14.25 -28.64
C ASP A 139 -6.74 -13.19 -27.84
N ILE A 140 -6.88 -11.90 -28.21
CA ILE A 140 -6.32 -10.77 -27.44
C ILE A 140 -6.88 -10.76 -26.02
N GLU A 141 -8.21 -10.88 -25.87
CA GLU A 141 -8.84 -10.84 -24.54
C GLU A 141 -8.48 -12.06 -23.69
N ALA A 142 -8.41 -13.25 -24.29
CA ALA A 142 -7.98 -14.44 -23.60
C ALA A 142 -6.53 -14.32 -23.09
N ALA A 143 -5.61 -13.82 -23.93
CA ALA A 143 -4.23 -13.59 -23.54
C ALA A 143 -4.11 -12.49 -22.46
N ARG A 144 -4.89 -11.41 -22.58
CA ARG A 144 -4.95 -10.33 -21.58
C ARG A 144 -5.37 -10.88 -20.22
N HIS A 145 -6.47 -11.64 -20.19
CA HIS A 145 -6.98 -12.20 -18.94
C HIS A 145 -5.98 -13.18 -18.32
N GLU A 146 -5.43 -14.10 -19.10
CA GLU A 146 -4.43 -15.07 -18.64
C GLU A 146 -3.19 -14.38 -18.04
N ILE A 147 -2.62 -13.40 -18.75
CA ILE A 147 -1.44 -12.67 -18.27
C ILE A 147 -1.79 -11.84 -17.02
N ALA A 148 -2.93 -11.14 -17.00
CA ALA A 148 -3.36 -10.36 -15.85
C ALA A 148 -3.51 -11.23 -14.58
N GLU A 149 -4.13 -12.42 -14.67
CA GLU A 149 -4.24 -13.33 -13.53
C GLU A 149 -2.88 -13.78 -12.99
N ILE A 150 -1.92 -14.06 -13.88
CA ILE A 150 -0.57 -14.46 -13.48
C ILE A 150 0.19 -13.28 -12.86
N LEU A 151 0.06 -12.08 -13.42
CA LEU A 151 0.68 -10.88 -12.86
C LEU A 151 0.14 -10.57 -11.47
N LYS A 152 -1.18 -10.68 -11.26
CA LYS A 152 -1.78 -10.53 -9.92
C LYS A 152 -1.16 -11.49 -8.92
N ARG A 153 -1.08 -12.80 -9.24
CA ARG A 153 -0.42 -13.79 -8.39
C ARG A 153 1.02 -13.39 -8.06
N GLY A 154 1.78 -12.91 -9.05
CA GLY A 154 3.16 -12.46 -8.86
C GLY A 154 3.26 -11.25 -7.93
N VAL A 155 2.43 -10.22 -8.14
CA VAL A 155 2.38 -9.03 -7.28
C VAL A 155 1.96 -9.41 -5.87
N THR A 156 0.90 -10.19 -5.71
CA THR A 156 0.42 -10.65 -4.39
C THR A 156 1.54 -11.38 -3.65
N ALA A 157 2.25 -12.30 -4.30
CA ALA A 157 3.36 -13.01 -3.68
C ALA A 157 4.52 -12.09 -3.29
N ASP A 158 4.89 -11.15 -4.16
CA ASP A 158 5.96 -10.17 -3.89
C ASP A 158 5.62 -9.26 -2.71
N ARG A 159 4.41 -8.69 -2.73
CA ARG A 159 4.02 -7.74 -1.69
C ARG A 159 3.70 -8.42 -0.37
N ASN A 160 2.98 -9.54 -0.38
CA ASN A 160 2.69 -10.27 0.85
C ASN A 160 3.98 -10.80 1.50
N LEU A 161 4.99 -11.20 0.72
CA LEU A 161 6.34 -11.50 1.23
C LEU A 161 6.92 -10.30 1.97
N ALA A 162 6.91 -9.11 1.36
CA ALA A 162 7.47 -7.91 1.95
C ALA A 162 6.80 -7.57 3.30
N PHE A 163 5.47 -7.59 3.35
CA PHE A 163 4.72 -7.27 4.57
C PHE A 163 4.83 -8.35 5.64
N SER A 164 4.73 -9.64 5.31
CA SER A 164 4.91 -10.72 6.27
C SER A 164 6.32 -10.69 6.89
N LEU A 165 7.35 -10.47 6.06
CA LEU A 165 8.74 -10.37 6.53
C LEU A 165 8.95 -9.16 7.45
N MET A 166 8.44 -7.99 7.06
CA MET A 166 8.56 -6.78 7.87
C MET A 166 7.79 -6.90 9.19
N ALA A 167 6.62 -7.54 9.19
CA ALA A 167 5.84 -7.80 10.39
C ALA A 167 6.57 -8.77 11.34
N ASP A 168 7.17 -9.85 10.82
CA ASP A 168 7.93 -10.79 11.65
C ASP A 168 9.22 -10.19 12.20
N ILE A 169 9.92 -9.35 11.43
CA ILE A 169 11.12 -8.64 11.91
C ILE A 169 10.74 -7.60 12.98
N GLY A 170 9.65 -6.87 12.74
CA GLY A 170 9.17 -5.78 13.58
C GLY A 170 9.87 -4.44 13.31
N LEU A 171 9.20 -3.35 13.70
CA LEU A 171 9.70 -1.97 13.56
C LEU A 171 10.49 -1.46 14.77
N GLY A 172 10.54 -2.27 15.83
CA GLY A 172 11.20 -1.91 17.08
C GLY A 172 12.72 -2.04 17.04
N PRO A 173 13.42 -1.47 18.03
CA PRO A 173 14.87 -1.66 18.17
C PRO A 173 15.26 -3.06 18.67
N TRP A 174 14.29 -3.89 19.04
CA TRP A 174 14.44 -5.26 19.54
C TRP A 174 13.75 -6.24 18.60
N PHE A 175 14.14 -7.52 18.67
CA PHE A 175 13.45 -8.57 17.92
C PHE A 175 11.98 -8.63 18.32
N ASN A 176 11.11 -8.81 17.33
CA ASN A 176 9.69 -9.04 17.56
C ASN A 176 9.51 -10.20 18.53
N ASP A 177 8.72 -9.99 19.59
CA ASP A 177 8.43 -11.00 20.61
C ASP A 177 7.34 -11.97 20.17
N ARG A 178 6.62 -11.65 19.10
CA ARG A 178 5.52 -12.45 18.54
C ARG A 178 5.53 -12.45 17.00
N PRO A 179 6.63 -12.90 16.36
CA PRO A 179 6.56 -13.21 14.94
C PRO A 179 5.51 -14.30 14.73
N GLY A 180 4.72 -14.16 13.68
CA GLY A 180 3.46 -14.90 13.54
C GLY A 180 3.18 -15.35 12.11
N PHE A 181 3.91 -14.84 11.12
CA PHE A 181 3.76 -15.23 9.73
C PHE A 181 4.69 -16.40 9.43
N THR A 182 4.16 -17.39 8.71
CA THR A 182 4.91 -18.57 8.28
C THR A 182 4.73 -18.85 6.80
N ASP A 183 3.94 -18.01 6.14
CA ASP A 183 3.46 -18.11 4.78
C ASP A 183 3.01 -16.70 4.34
N ILE A 184 2.89 -16.49 3.03
CA ILE A 184 2.43 -15.22 2.46
C ILE A 184 0.92 -15.09 2.36
N ASP A 185 0.18 -16.16 2.62
CA ASP A 185 -1.29 -16.16 2.60
C ASP A 185 -1.91 -15.61 3.88
N SER A 186 -1.11 -15.30 4.90
CA SER A 186 -1.66 -14.96 6.21
C SER A 186 -1.61 -13.48 6.56
N THR A 187 -1.26 -12.61 5.60
CA THR A 187 -1.23 -11.13 5.70
C THR A 187 -2.56 -10.52 6.13
N GLY A 188 -3.66 -11.24 5.93
CA GLY A 188 -4.99 -10.82 6.41
C GLY A 188 -5.05 -10.57 7.92
N ARG A 189 -4.09 -11.11 8.69
CA ARG A 189 -3.94 -10.88 10.14
C ARG A 189 -3.30 -9.52 10.51
N ILE A 190 -2.63 -8.85 9.57
CA ILE A 190 -2.05 -7.52 9.78
C ILE A 190 -3.20 -6.51 9.85
N GLY A 191 -3.29 -5.73 10.93
CA GLY A 191 -4.28 -4.66 11.04
C GLY A 191 -3.95 -3.46 10.14
N GLU A 192 -4.93 -2.65 9.75
CA GLU A 192 -4.70 -1.49 8.86
C GLU A 192 -3.64 -0.51 9.41
N ASP A 193 -3.66 -0.23 10.72
CA ASP A 193 -2.69 0.68 11.36
C ASP A 193 -1.26 0.11 11.32
N GLU A 194 -1.13 -1.20 11.57
CA GLU A 194 0.15 -1.90 11.48
C GLU A 194 0.65 -1.91 10.04
N TYR A 195 -0.24 -2.17 9.08
CA TYR A 195 0.07 -2.17 7.66
C TYR A 195 0.59 -0.80 7.19
N ASN A 196 -0.09 0.28 7.58
CA ASN A 196 0.36 1.65 7.32
C ASN A 196 1.76 1.92 7.88
N ALA A 197 2.02 1.49 9.12
CA ALA A 197 3.33 1.66 9.74
C ALA A 197 4.43 0.88 9.00
N LEU A 198 4.15 -0.36 8.59
CA LEU A 198 5.08 -1.19 7.84
C LEU A 198 5.38 -0.60 6.46
N ASP A 199 4.37 -0.12 5.75
CA ASP A 199 4.52 0.48 4.42
C ASP A 199 5.36 1.77 4.49
N LEU A 200 5.05 2.67 5.44
CA LEU A 200 5.85 3.87 5.69
C LEU A 200 7.31 3.53 6.00
N ALA A 201 7.56 2.50 6.82
CA ALA A 201 8.91 2.06 7.14
C ALA A 201 9.66 1.53 5.91
N MET A 202 9.02 0.76 5.03
CA MET A 202 9.62 0.28 3.78
C MET A 202 9.96 1.43 2.82
N GLN A 203 9.19 2.52 2.85
CA GLN A 203 9.48 3.75 2.13
C GLN A 203 10.58 4.60 2.78
N GLY A 204 11.15 4.16 3.91
CA GLY A 204 12.16 4.90 4.68
C GLY A 204 11.61 6.12 5.43
N LYS A 205 10.29 6.17 5.64
CA LYS A 205 9.60 7.24 6.38
C LYS A 205 9.43 6.85 7.85
N ASN A 206 9.02 7.84 8.66
CA ASN A 206 8.62 7.56 10.04
C ASN A 206 7.35 6.68 10.03
N PRO A 207 7.36 5.46 10.62
CA PRO A 207 6.18 4.59 10.66
C PRO A 207 5.04 5.15 11.52
N TYR A 208 5.35 6.08 12.42
CA TYR A 208 4.40 6.74 13.31
C TYR A 208 4.55 8.26 13.17
N PRO A 209 4.14 8.85 12.03
CA PRO A 209 4.20 10.29 11.85
C PRO A 209 3.33 10.97 12.91
N ALA A 210 3.73 12.18 13.33
CA ALA A 210 2.91 12.96 14.24
C ALA A 210 1.59 13.29 13.52
N SER A 211 0.47 12.97 14.17
CA SER A 211 -0.83 13.27 13.57
C SER A 211 -1.06 14.77 13.47
N SER A 212 -1.65 15.18 12.35
CA SER A 212 -2.17 16.52 12.18
C SER A 212 -3.56 16.61 12.80
N SER A 213 -3.75 17.57 13.70
CA SER A 213 -5.06 17.91 14.23
C SER A 213 -5.82 18.91 13.34
N ASP A 214 -5.27 19.25 12.17
CA ASP A 214 -5.92 20.15 11.23
C ASP A 214 -7.31 19.62 10.89
N ASP A 215 -8.29 20.52 10.95
CA ASP A 215 -9.61 20.25 10.44
C ASP A 215 -9.86 20.99 9.13
N PRO A 216 -10.88 20.58 8.34
CA PRO A 216 -11.14 21.21 7.04
C PRO A 216 -11.37 22.73 7.14
N TYR A 217 -11.89 23.21 8.27
CA TYR A 217 -12.14 24.64 8.47
C TYR A 217 -10.86 25.41 8.79
N SER A 218 -9.90 24.79 9.47
CA SER A 218 -8.56 25.38 9.70
C SER A 218 -7.81 25.61 8.39
N LEU A 219 -7.91 24.66 7.44
CA LEU A 219 -7.41 24.85 6.07
C LEU A 219 -8.08 26.04 5.38
N GLY A 220 -9.41 26.13 5.48
CA GLY A 220 -10.14 27.26 4.92
C GLY A 220 -9.75 28.60 5.54
N TRP A 221 -9.49 28.62 6.84
CA TRP A 221 -9.06 29.82 7.55
C TRP A 221 -7.64 30.24 7.13
N ASP A 222 -6.69 29.31 7.09
CA ASP A 222 -5.30 29.53 6.71
C ASP A 222 -5.15 29.98 5.25
N TRP A 223 -6.03 29.50 4.37
CA TRP A 223 -6.15 29.99 3.00
C TRP A 223 -6.67 31.44 2.96
N VAL A 224 -7.73 31.77 3.73
CA VAL A 224 -8.30 33.14 3.80
C VAL A 224 -7.28 34.12 4.37
N THR A 225 -6.58 33.77 5.43
CA THR A 225 -5.67 34.69 6.11
C THR A 225 -4.30 34.74 5.46
N GLY A 226 -3.91 33.70 4.71
CA GLY A 226 -2.54 33.54 4.27
C GLY A 226 -1.60 33.07 5.38
N ASP A 227 -2.12 32.71 6.55
CA ASP A 227 -1.35 32.13 7.65
C ASP A 227 -1.20 30.60 7.48
N GLY A 228 -0.26 29.98 8.19
CA GLY A 228 -0.08 28.53 8.16
C GLY A 228 0.84 27.96 7.05
N PRO A 229 1.15 26.66 7.11
CA PRO A 229 2.03 25.99 6.14
C PRO A 229 1.35 25.80 4.77
N ARG A 230 2.10 26.12 3.71
CA ARG A 230 1.64 26.04 2.30
C ARG A 230 1.74 24.64 1.69
N HIS A 231 2.53 23.76 2.31
CA HIS A 231 2.61 22.34 1.99
C HIS A 231 2.24 21.55 3.23
N ARG A 232 1.27 20.66 3.10
CA ARG A 232 0.78 19.80 4.20
C ARG A 232 0.73 18.36 3.76
N GLU A 233 1.16 17.48 4.64
CA GLU A 233 1.08 16.04 4.47
C GLU A 233 0.15 15.46 5.53
N TYR A 234 -0.80 14.66 5.08
CA TYR A 234 -1.77 13.99 5.92
C TYR A 234 -1.65 12.48 5.75
N PHE A 235 -1.73 11.75 6.86
CA PHE A 235 -1.59 10.30 6.91
C PHE A 235 -2.85 9.65 7.51
N SER A 236 -2.94 8.32 7.47
CA SER A 236 -4.00 7.55 8.15
C SER A 236 -4.19 8.00 9.60
N GLY A 237 -5.44 8.18 10.03
CA GLY A 237 -5.78 8.70 11.36
C GLY A 237 -5.86 10.22 11.47
N ASP A 238 -5.32 10.98 10.51
CA ASP A 238 -5.55 12.43 10.46
C ASP A 238 -7.00 12.74 10.06
N ARG A 239 -7.56 13.79 10.63
CA ARG A 239 -8.98 14.15 10.42
C ARG A 239 -9.30 14.38 8.94
N MET A 240 -8.41 15.04 8.20
CA MET A 240 -8.57 15.26 6.75
C MET A 240 -8.57 13.94 5.98
N THR A 241 -7.63 13.05 6.29
CA THR A 241 -7.54 11.72 5.66
C THR A 241 -8.81 10.90 5.89
N GLU A 242 -9.30 10.85 7.13
CA GLU A 242 -10.49 10.07 7.47
C GLU A 242 -11.77 10.63 6.82
N LEU A 243 -11.86 11.94 6.60
CA LEU A 243 -12.97 12.55 5.87
C LEU A 243 -12.97 12.18 4.39
N ILE A 244 -11.80 12.13 3.75
CA ILE A 244 -11.69 11.69 2.35
C ILE A 244 -11.95 10.20 2.24
N ARG A 245 -11.30 9.39 3.08
CA ARG A 245 -11.46 7.94 3.12
C ARG A 245 -12.93 7.53 3.33
N SER A 246 -13.67 8.23 4.18
CA SER A 246 -15.09 7.93 4.47
C SER A 246 -16.10 8.56 3.50
N SER A 247 -15.64 9.31 2.50
CA SER A 247 -16.52 10.00 1.55
C SER A 247 -17.34 9.05 0.67
N GLU A 248 -18.49 9.52 0.16
CA GLU A 248 -19.36 8.73 -0.72
C GLU A 248 -18.66 8.38 -2.05
N SER A 249 -17.93 9.33 -2.63
CA SER A 249 -17.14 9.14 -3.85
C SER A 249 -16.13 7.98 -3.73
N MET A 250 -15.56 7.75 -2.55
CA MET A 250 -14.66 6.62 -2.32
C MET A 250 -15.33 5.25 -2.51
N GLN A 251 -16.65 5.13 -2.40
CA GLN A 251 -17.34 3.87 -2.70
C GLN A 251 -17.11 3.47 -4.16
N LYS A 252 -17.35 4.41 -5.09
CA LYS A 252 -17.11 4.19 -6.51
C LYS A 252 -15.63 4.03 -6.83
N LEU A 253 -14.76 4.88 -6.25
CA LEU A 253 -13.32 4.80 -6.52
C LEU A 253 -12.74 3.44 -6.12
N ARG A 254 -13.20 2.83 -5.00
CA ARG A 254 -12.80 1.46 -4.63
C ARG A 254 -13.24 0.43 -5.67
N VAL A 255 -14.45 0.55 -6.21
CA VAL A 255 -14.94 -0.35 -7.28
C VAL A 255 -14.10 -0.19 -8.54
N ASP A 256 -13.82 1.06 -8.93
CA ASP A 256 -12.99 1.37 -10.11
C ASP A 256 -11.55 0.84 -9.92
N THR A 257 -10.96 1.00 -8.73
CA THR A 257 -9.65 0.42 -8.36
C THR A 257 -9.66 -1.09 -8.48
N LEU A 258 -10.64 -1.78 -7.88
CA LEU A 258 -10.74 -3.24 -7.97
C LEU A 258 -10.95 -3.72 -9.41
N GLN A 259 -11.74 -3.00 -10.21
CA GLN A 259 -11.95 -3.34 -11.61
C GLN A 259 -10.67 -3.20 -12.43
N GLN A 260 -9.91 -2.13 -12.21
CA GLN A 260 -8.64 -1.91 -12.89
C GLN A 260 -7.59 -2.94 -12.47
N TRP A 261 -7.45 -3.20 -11.17
CA TRP A 261 -6.60 -4.26 -10.63
C TRP A 261 -6.94 -5.61 -11.24
N ARG A 262 -8.22 -6.02 -11.20
CA ARG A 262 -8.67 -7.33 -11.70
C ARG A 262 -8.50 -7.51 -13.20
N SER A 263 -8.60 -6.43 -13.99
CA SER A 263 -8.53 -6.50 -15.45
C SER A 263 -7.09 -6.43 -15.99
N THR A 264 -6.17 -5.78 -15.28
CA THR A 264 -4.81 -5.52 -15.78
C THR A 264 -3.73 -6.27 -15.01
N GLY A 265 -3.98 -6.59 -13.74
CA GLY A 265 -2.96 -7.10 -12.81
C GLY A 265 -1.82 -6.13 -12.53
N GLN A 266 -1.97 -4.85 -12.90
CA GLN A 266 -0.98 -3.81 -12.59
C GLN A 266 -1.18 -3.32 -11.16
N PRO A 267 -0.12 -3.31 -10.32
CA PRO A 267 -0.24 -2.89 -8.93
C PRO A 267 -0.57 -1.41 -8.80
N GLU A 268 -0.17 -0.59 -9.77
CA GLU A 268 -0.33 0.86 -9.74
C GLU A 268 -1.35 1.34 -10.78
N GLY A 269 -2.05 2.43 -10.45
CA GLY A 269 -2.95 3.09 -11.39
C GLY A 269 -3.55 4.37 -10.82
N ASP A 270 -4.48 4.97 -11.57
CA ASP A 270 -5.14 6.22 -11.19
C ASP A 270 -6.66 6.09 -11.33
N VAL A 271 -7.38 6.50 -10.29
CA VAL A 271 -8.84 6.64 -10.31
C VAL A 271 -9.21 8.08 -10.00
N ALA A 272 -10.31 8.56 -10.59
CA ALA A 272 -10.64 9.99 -10.56
C ALA A 272 -12.10 10.21 -10.16
N TYR A 273 -12.30 11.19 -9.29
CA TYR A 273 -13.61 11.72 -8.95
C TYR A 273 -13.80 13.11 -9.55
N SER A 274 -14.93 13.33 -10.22
CA SER A 274 -15.26 14.61 -10.85
C SER A 274 -16.67 15.08 -10.50
N ILE A 275 -16.73 16.25 -9.87
CA ILE A 275 -17.96 16.99 -9.56
C ILE A 275 -18.61 17.54 -10.84
N SER A 276 -17.82 17.78 -11.89
CA SER A 276 -18.30 18.34 -13.16
C SER A 276 -18.71 17.30 -14.21
N SER A 277 -18.91 16.04 -13.82
CA SER A 277 -19.35 14.98 -14.76
C SER A 277 -20.68 15.33 -15.47
N GLY A 278 -21.51 16.20 -14.88
CA GLY A 278 -22.71 16.80 -15.51
C GLY A 278 -22.52 18.22 -16.09
N GLY A 279 -21.29 18.70 -16.25
CA GLY A 279 -20.96 20.07 -16.68
C GLY A 279 -21.18 21.13 -15.58
N LYS A 280 -21.10 22.42 -15.95
CA LYS A 280 -21.23 23.55 -15.00
C LYS A 280 -22.54 23.56 -14.20
N VAL A 281 -23.62 23.00 -14.76
CA VAL A 281 -24.93 22.90 -14.09
C VAL A 281 -24.89 21.83 -12.99
N GLY A 282 -24.34 20.65 -13.26
CA GLY A 282 -24.20 19.60 -12.24
C GLY A 282 -23.27 20.00 -11.10
N ALA A 283 -22.20 20.74 -11.40
CA ALA A 283 -21.29 21.26 -10.37
C ALA A 283 -21.97 22.31 -9.47
N LEU A 284 -22.85 23.16 -10.03
CA LEU A 284 -23.64 24.13 -9.25
C LEU A 284 -24.73 23.44 -8.41
N GLU A 285 -25.35 22.39 -8.95
CA GLU A 285 -26.35 21.61 -8.22
C GLU A 285 -25.73 20.93 -7.00
N LYS A 286 -24.64 20.16 -7.18
CA LYS A 286 -23.92 19.50 -6.07
C LYS A 286 -23.50 20.49 -4.99
N LEU A 287 -23.00 21.65 -5.40
CA LEU A 287 -22.60 22.69 -4.47
C LEU A 287 -23.75 23.13 -3.56
N ILE A 288 -24.93 23.38 -4.12
CA ILE A 288 -26.08 23.92 -3.39
C ILE A 288 -26.75 22.83 -2.54
N THR A 289 -26.83 21.60 -3.05
CA THR A 289 -27.60 20.52 -2.42
C THR A 289 -26.78 19.63 -1.49
N THR A 290 -25.47 19.56 -1.68
CA THR A 290 -24.58 18.64 -0.96
C THR A 290 -23.44 19.37 -0.26
N ASP A 291 -22.59 20.11 -0.99
CA ASP A 291 -21.33 20.61 -0.42
C ASP A 291 -21.57 21.74 0.61
N LEU A 292 -22.42 22.74 0.30
CA LEU A 292 -22.77 23.81 1.25
C LEU A 292 -23.49 23.28 2.50
N PRO A 293 -24.53 22.43 2.38
CA PRO A 293 -25.12 21.77 3.54
C PRO A 293 -24.10 21.01 4.37
N ALA A 294 -23.20 20.24 3.74
CA ALA A 294 -22.19 19.47 4.46
C ALA A 294 -21.21 20.35 5.24
N ILE A 295 -20.74 21.46 4.65
CA ILE A 295 -19.89 22.44 5.33
C ILE A 295 -20.63 23.08 6.51
N VAL A 296 -21.92 23.39 6.38
CA VAL A 296 -22.68 24.05 7.43
C VAL A 296 -23.03 23.09 8.58
N THR A 297 -23.38 21.84 8.26
CA THR A 297 -23.82 20.84 9.25
C THR A 297 -22.69 19.99 9.81
N GLY A 298 -21.52 20.02 9.18
CA GLY A 298 -20.39 19.13 9.50
C GLY A 298 -20.64 17.69 9.07
N ASP A 299 -21.38 17.47 7.97
CA ASP A 299 -21.71 16.14 7.46
C ASP A 299 -20.45 15.42 6.95
N LYS A 300 -19.89 14.54 7.78
CA LYS A 300 -18.63 13.84 7.51
C LYS A 300 -18.64 13.04 6.20
N ALA A 301 -19.80 12.59 5.72
CA ALA A 301 -19.90 11.79 4.49
C ALA A 301 -19.58 12.61 3.22
N HIS A 302 -19.81 13.92 3.26
CA HIS A 302 -19.62 14.82 2.12
C HIS A 302 -18.61 15.94 2.41
N LEU A 303 -18.26 16.17 3.68
CA LEU A 303 -17.37 17.25 4.09
C LEU A 303 -15.98 17.12 3.46
N GLY A 304 -15.43 15.91 3.35
CA GLY A 304 -14.14 15.70 2.68
C GLY A 304 -14.19 16.20 1.23
N GLU A 305 -15.19 15.77 0.47
CA GLU A 305 -15.39 16.16 -0.93
C GLU A 305 -15.67 17.65 -1.11
N ALA A 306 -16.42 18.25 -0.18
CA ALA A 306 -16.75 19.66 -0.22
C ALA A 306 -15.51 20.54 -0.10
N PHE A 307 -14.46 20.08 0.60
CA PHE A 307 -13.20 20.81 0.74
C PHE A 307 -12.15 20.44 -0.31
N THR A 308 -12.16 19.22 -0.88
CA THR A 308 -11.18 18.82 -1.91
C THR A 308 -11.65 19.02 -3.35
N GLY A 309 -12.96 19.04 -3.60
CA GLY A 309 -13.51 19.21 -4.94
C GLY A 309 -13.37 17.94 -5.80
N SER A 310 -12.98 18.13 -7.07
CA SER A 310 -12.63 17.00 -7.96
C SER A 310 -11.16 16.63 -7.75
N TYR A 311 -10.86 15.34 -7.63
CA TYR A 311 -9.51 14.87 -7.34
C TYR A 311 -9.19 13.55 -8.03
N ASN A 312 -7.90 13.33 -8.25
CA ASN A 312 -7.35 12.06 -8.72
C ASN A 312 -6.66 11.37 -7.55
N LEU A 313 -6.85 10.07 -7.44
CA LEU A 313 -6.12 9.20 -6.54
C LEU A 313 -5.20 8.32 -7.36
N HIS A 314 -3.91 8.39 -7.05
CA HIS A 314 -3.01 7.32 -7.41
C HIS A 314 -3.20 6.17 -6.42
N TYR A 315 -3.29 4.94 -6.89
CA TYR A 315 -3.38 3.76 -6.04
C TYR A 315 -2.17 2.85 -6.28
N ASP A 316 -1.68 2.20 -5.22
CA ASP A 316 -0.70 1.12 -5.25
C ASP A 316 -1.23 -0.07 -4.44
N VAL A 317 -1.41 -1.22 -5.11
CA VAL A 317 -1.82 -2.47 -4.50
C VAL A 317 -0.64 -3.03 -3.71
N LYS A 318 -0.85 -3.09 -2.40
CA LYS A 318 0.14 -3.57 -1.44
C LYS A 318 -0.05 -5.05 -1.09
N GLY A 319 -1.15 -5.67 -1.48
CA GLY A 319 -1.35 -7.10 -1.26
C GLY A 319 -2.78 -7.54 -1.51
N GLU A 320 -2.98 -8.85 -1.51
CA GLU A 320 -4.30 -9.47 -1.58
C GLU A 320 -4.36 -10.58 -0.54
N ASP A 321 -5.43 -10.58 0.26
CA ASP A 321 -5.71 -11.60 1.26
C ASP A 321 -6.34 -12.85 0.62
N PRO A 322 -6.29 -14.03 1.26
CA PRO A 322 -6.89 -15.25 0.72
C PRO A 322 -8.40 -15.19 0.49
N ASP A 323 -9.09 -14.27 1.18
CA ASP A 323 -10.52 -14.05 0.97
C ASP A 323 -10.83 -13.18 -0.27
N GLY A 324 -9.79 -12.67 -0.94
CA GLY A 324 -9.82 -11.79 -2.11
C GLY A 324 -9.91 -10.31 -1.76
N SER A 325 -9.76 -9.94 -0.48
CA SER A 325 -9.68 -8.53 -0.07
C SER A 325 -8.35 -7.94 -0.50
N VAL A 326 -8.36 -6.72 -1.01
CA VAL A 326 -7.17 -6.07 -1.56
C VAL A 326 -6.74 -4.95 -0.63
N VAL A 327 -5.46 -4.90 -0.28
CA VAL A 327 -4.88 -3.80 0.51
C VAL A 327 -4.28 -2.79 -0.45
N VAL A 328 -4.70 -1.54 -0.33
CA VAL A 328 -4.38 -0.47 -1.28
C VAL A 328 -3.92 0.78 -0.55
N GLU A 329 -2.75 1.31 -0.93
CA GLU A 329 -2.33 2.67 -0.58
C GLU A 329 -2.89 3.64 -1.62
N TYR A 330 -3.58 4.66 -1.17
CA TYR A 330 -3.99 5.79 -2.00
C TYR A 330 -3.12 7.00 -1.71
N THR A 331 -2.71 7.68 -2.76
CA THR A 331 -2.07 8.99 -2.69
C THR A 331 -2.93 10.01 -3.45
N LEU A 332 -3.45 10.99 -2.71
CA LEU A 332 -4.14 12.15 -3.24
C LEU A 332 -3.19 13.34 -3.22
N HIS A 333 -3.00 13.96 -4.39
CA HIS A 333 -2.37 15.27 -4.51
C HIS A 333 -3.44 16.29 -4.86
N ASN A 334 -3.65 17.26 -3.98
CA ASN A 334 -4.60 18.32 -4.21
C ASN A 334 -3.93 19.68 -4.01
N THR A 335 -4.15 20.57 -4.96
CA THR A 335 -3.76 21.97 -4.84
C THR A 335 -5.05 22.77 -4.66
N THR A 336 -5.27 23.25 -3.44
CA THR A 336 -6.40 24.13 -3.15
C THR A 336 -6.10 25.51 -3.72
N SER A 337 -6.60 25.76 -4.92
CA SER A 337 -6.56 27.07 -5.59
C SER A 337 -7.78 27.92 -5.23
N ASN A 338 -7.78 29.21 -5.57
CA ASN A 338 -8.95 30.08 -5.37
C ASN A 338 -10.16 29.61 -6.17
N GLU A 339 -9.96 28.96 -7.32
CA GLU A 339 -11.05 28.34 -8.09
C GLU A 339 -11.64 27.14 -7.37
N SER A 340 -10.78 26.30 -6.79
CA SER A 340 -11.18 25.11 -6.05
C SER A 340 -11.85 25.47 -4.74
N PHE A 341 -11.38 26.51 -4.03
CA PHE A 341 -11.94 26.91 -2.75
C PHE A 341 -13.20 27.77 -2.93
N LEU A 342 -13.21 28.74 -3.85
CA LEU A 342 -14.36 29.62 -4.10
C LEU A 342 -15.38 29.04 -5.09
N HIS A 343 -15.33 27.73 -5.36
CA HIS A 343 -16.35 27.08 -6.18
C HIS A 343 -17.76 27.31 -5.60
N TYR A 344 -17.88 27.54 -4.28
CA TYR A 344 -19.13 27.91 -3.60
C TYR A 344 -19.70 29.29 -3.94
N ILE A 345 -18.89 30.18 -4.53
CA ILE A 345 -19.30 31.49 -5.06
C ILE A 345 -19.54 31.40 -6.59
N GLY A 346 -19.18 30.28 -7.22
CA GLY A 346 -19.40 29.95 -8.63
C GLY A 346 -18.10 29.82 -9.44
N TYR A 347 -18.08 28.91 -10.42
CA TYR A 347 -16.94 28.70 -11.34
C TYR A 347 -16.84 29.83 -12.37
N TYR A 348 -16.24 30.96 -11.98
CA TYR A 348 -15.97 32.08 -12.87
C TYR A 348 -14.50 32.16 -13.30
N ASP A 349 -14.25 32.44 -14.58
CA ASP A 349 -12.90 32.49 -15.15
C ASP A 349 -12.02 33.60 -14.51
N TRP A 350 -12.59 34.64 -13.89
CA TRP A 350 -11.84 35.67 -13.18
C TRP A 350 -11.21 35.18 -11.87
N LEU A 351 -11.69 34.06 -11.30
CA LEU A 351 -11.08 33.45 -10.12
C LEU A 351 -9.68 32.88 -10.43
N LYS A 352 -9.42 32.44 -11.68
CA LYS A 352 -8.08 32.06 -12.18
C LYS A 352 -7.04 33.14 -11.87
N GLU A 353 -7.41 34.39 -12.14
CA GLU A 353 -6.52 35.56 -12.10
C GLU A 353 -6.19 35.99 -10.66
N THR A 354 -6.86 35.41 -9.66
CA THR A 354 -6.64 35.72 -8.25
C THR A 354 -5.70 34.75 -7.54
N ASN A 355 -5.37 33.61 -8.16
CA ASN A 355 -4.44 32.63 -7.58
C ASN A 355 -3.09 33.29 -7.31
N ARG A 356 -2.56 33.09 -6.10
CA ARG A 356 -1.27 33.64 -5.68
C ARG A 356 -0.40 32.53 -5.12
N ASP A 357 0.90 32.65 -5.28
CA ASP A 357 1.86 31.70 -4.68
C ASP A 357 2.11 32.00 -3.20
N HIS A 358 1.84 33.24 -2.74
CA HIS A 358 2.07 33.70 -1.36
C HIS A 358 1.00 34.68 -0.87
N GLY A 359 0.75 34.66 0.45
CA GLY A 359 -0.15 35.59 1.15
C GLY A 359 -1.62 35.16 1.18
N VAL A 360 -2.51 36.11 1.50
CA VAL A 360 -3.97 35.91 1.51
C VAL A 360 -4.43 35.31 0.17
N PHE A 361 -5.21 34.23 0.23
CA PHE A 361 -5.71 33.49 -0.94
C PHE A 361 -4.59 32.88 -1.80
N SER A 362 -3.52 32.38 -1.16
CA SER A 362 -2.48 31.63 -1.87
C SER A 362 -2.79 30.15 -1.91
N SER A 363 -2.37 29.49 -2.99
CA SER A 363 -2.59 28.07 -3.19
C SER A 363 -1.95 27.25 -2.06
N GLU A 364 -2.63 26.19 -1.65
CA GLU A 364 -2.13 25.24 -0.65
C GLU A 364 -2.02 23.85 -1.25
N ASP A 365 -0.82 23.27 -1.17
CA ASP A 365 -0.54 21.92 -1.63
C ASP A 365 -0.75 20.93 -0.49
N GLN A 366 -1.55 19.92 -0.76
CA GLN A 366 -1.93 18.87 0.18
C GLN A 366 -1.57 17.53 -0.45
N LYS A 367 -0.83 16.73 0.32
CA LYS A 367 -0.62 15.31 0.01
C LYS A 367 -1.30 14.48 1.08
N ILE A 368 -2.28 13.68 0.70
CA ILE A 368 -2.98 12.76 1.61
C ILE A 368 -2.59 11.34 1.22
N VAL A 369 -2.06 10.57 2.16
CA VAL A 369 -1.65 9.18 1.94
C VAL A 369 -2.32 8.28 2.98
N TRP A 370 -2.98 7.23 2.54
CA TRP A 370 -3.53 6.23 3.46
C TRP A 370 -3.58 4.86 2.82
N THR A 371 -3.42 3.82 3.65
CA THR A 371 -3.71 2.45 3.26
C THR A 371 -5.04 2.01 3.86
N GLU A 372 -5.85 1.34 3.05
CA GLU A 372 -7.08 0.68 3.50
C GLU A 372 -7.22 -0.71 2.90
N ARG A 373 -8.05 -1.54 3.54
CA ARG A 373 -8.44 -2.84 3.00
C ARG A 373 -9.81 -2.76 2.31
N ILE A 374 -9.83 -3.09 1.03
CA ILE A 374 -11.06 -3.17 0.24
C ILE A 374 -11.55 -4.62 0.27
N PRO A 375 -12.76 -4.91 0.82
CA PRO A 375 -13.27 -6.27 0.89
C PRO A 375 -13.51 -6.89 -0.50
N ALA A 376 -13.31 -8.21 -0.62
CA ALA A 376 -13.55 -8.95 -1.86
C ALA A 376 -14.99 -8.81 -2.40
N LYS A 377 -15.97 -8.67 -1.48
CA LYS A 377 -17.39 -8.48 -1.73
C LYS A 377 -17.89 -7.29 -0.93
N GLU A 378 -18.67 -6.42 -1.55
CA GLU A 378 -19.45 -5.39 -0.85
C GLU A 378 -20.36 -6.09 0.18
N LYS A 379 -20.36 -5.60 1.42
CA LYS A 379 -21.26 -6.06 2.48
C LYS A 379 -22.64 -5.44 2.34
#